data_AF-A0A955DTS5-F1
#
_entry.id   AF-A0A955DTS5-F1
#
_cell.length_a   1.000
_cell.length_b   1.000
_cell.length_c   1.000
_cell.angle_alpha   90.00
_cell.angle_beta   90.00
_cell.angle_gamma   90.00
#
_symmetry.space_group_name_H-M   'P 1'
#
loop_
_entity.id
_entity.type
_entity.pdbx_description
1 polymer ?
#
loop_
_entity_poly.entity_id
_entity_poly.type
_entity_poly.pdbx_seq_one_letter_code
_entity_poly.pdbx_strand_id
1 'polypeptide(L)' 'MDLKREIEDQGYQVLVHHGPHLVVATAVHQKTGVTFSATGNCDRTALNFLLGLISLGLSRPEAA' A
#
# COMPACT_ATOMS: atom_id res chain seq x y z
N MET A 1 -10.34 -3.25 13.10
CA MET A 1 -9.85 -2.20 12.19
C MET A 1 -9.56 -2.86 10.86
N ASP A 2 -10.10 -2.29 9.79
CA ASP A 2 -9.92 -2.77 8.42
C ASP A 2 -8.88 -1.85 7.75
N LEU A 3 -7.63 -2.28 7.76
CA LEU A 3 -6.50 -1.47 7.29
C LEU A 3 -6.61 -1.10 5.81
N LYS A 4 -7.24 -1.98 5.01
CA LYS A 4 -7.48 -1.69 3.60
C LYS A 4 -8.43 -0.51 3.46
N ARG A 5 -9.53 -0.51 4.23
CA ARG A 5 -10.49 0.60 4.26
C ARG A 5 -9.84 1.92 4.69
N GLU A 6 -8.98 1.89 5.71
CA GLU A 6 -8.27 3.10 6.18
C GLU A 6 -7.35 3.73 5.13
N ILE A 7 -6.72 2.90 4.28
CA ILE A 7 -5.91 3.37 3.16
C ILE A 7 -6.83 3.89 2.03
N GLU A 8 -7.95 3.20 1.76
CA GLU A 8 -8.91 3.61 0.73
C GLU A 8 -9.60 4.95 1.06
N ASP A 9 -9.91 5.19 2.33
CA ASP A 9 -10.50 6.45 2.81
C ASP A 9 -9.55 7.66 2.63
N GLN A 10 -8.24 7.43 2.47
CA GLN A 10 -7.24 8.45 2.13
C GLN A 10 -7.15 8.73 0.63
N GLY A 11 -8.02 8.14 -0.20
CA GLY A 11 -8.06 8.36 -1.65
C GLY A 11 -7.16 7.43 -2.46
N TYR A 12 -6.67 6.36 -1.85
CA TYR A 12 -5.90 5.32 -2.54
C TYR A 12 -6.81 4.18 -3.01
N GLN A 13 -6.46 3.57 -4.14
CA GLN A 13 -6.95 2.25 -4.50
C GLN A 13 -5.94 1.21 -4.04
N VAL A 14 -6.40 0.21 -3.28
CA VAL A 14 -5.52 -0.83 -2.72
C VAL A 14 -5.70 -2.14 -3.49
N LEU A 15 -4.58 -2.71 -3.93
CA LEU A 15 -4.47 -4.02 -4.56
C LEU A 15 -3.61 -4.91 -3.68
N VAL A 16 -4.09 -6.11 -3.37
CA VAL A 16 -3.35 -7.12 -2.60
C VAL A 16 -3.12 -8.34 -3.48
N HIS A 17 -1.87 -8.73 -3.62
CA HIS A 17 -1.46 -9.91 -4.37
C HIS A 17 -0.83 -10.95 -3.43
N HIS A 18 -1.37 -12.16 -3.45
CA HIS A 18 -0.91 -13.28 -2.62
C HIS A 18 0.02 -14.18 -3.41
N GLY A 19 1.31 -14.11 -3.10
CA GLY A 19 2.30 -15.08 -3.53
C GLY A 19 2.41 -16.27 -2.57
N PRO A 20 3.14 -17.33 -2.94
CA PRO A 20 3.26 -18.55 -2.13
C PRO A 20 3.94 -18.35 -0.76
N HIS A 21 4.73 -17.29 -0.59
CA HIS A 21 5.48 -17.00 0.64
C HIS A 21 5.33 -15.56 1.14
N LEU A 22 4.67 -14.71 0.37
CA LEU A 22 4.65 -13.28 0.60
C LEU A 22 3.37 -12.67 0.03
N VAL A 23 2.84 -11.69 0.74
CA VAL A 23 1.75 -10.82 0.30
C VAL A 23 2.35 -9.48 -0.10
N VAL A 24 1.95 -8.99 -1.27
CA VAL A 24 2.32 -7.67 -1.78
C VAL A 24 1.07 -6.79 -1.75
N ALA A 25 1.15 -5.67 -1.05
CA ALA A 25 0.08 -4.67 -1.03
C ALA A 25 0.56 -3.40 -1.76
N THR A 26 -0.23 -2.95 -2.71
CA THR A 26 0.04 -1.75 -3.53
C THR A 26 -1.10 -0.76 -3.34
N ALA A 27 -0.78 0.51 -3.14
CA ALA A 27 -1.74 1.61 -3.05
C ALA A 27 -1.42 2.66 -4.11
N VAL A 28 -2.42 3.06 -4.91
CA VAL A 28 -2.30 4.10 -5.94
C VAL A 28 -3.28 5.23 -5.63
N HIS A 29 -2.76 6.45 -5.40
CA HIS A 29 -3.61 7.60 -5.13
C HIS A 29 -4.33 8.05 -6.40
N GLN A 30 -5.66 8.01 -6.39
CA GLN A 30 -6.48 8.17 -7.60
C GLN A 30 -6.36 9.54 -8.28
N LYS A 31 -6.00 10.58 -7.53
CA LYS A 31 -5.85 11.95 -8.08
C LYS A 31 -4.43 12.31 -8.51
N THR A 32 -3.42 11.75 -7.84
CA THR A 32 -2.02 12.18 -8.02
C THR A 32 -1.17 11.11 -8.71
N GLY A 33 -1.67 9.89 -8.87
CA GLY A 33 -0.92 8.75 -9.42
C GLY A 33 0.14 8.19 -8.47
N VAL A 34 0.37 8.81 -7.32
CA VAL A 34 1.40 8.41 -6.37
C VAL A 34 1.16 6.96 -5.93
N THR A 35 2.19 6.15 -6.09
CA THR A 35 2.13 4.71 -5.82
C THR A 35 3.04 4.32 -4.66
N PHE A 36 2.50 3.52 -3.75
CA PHE A 36 3.23 2.87 -2.67
C PHE A 36 3.10 1.36 -2.79
N SER A 37 4.13 0.63 -2.41
CA SER A 37 4.08 -0.83 -2.35
C SER A 37 4.84 -1.32 -1.14
N ALA A 38 4.26 -2.29 -0.44
CA ALA A 38 4.86 -2.93 0.71
C ALA A 38 4.63 -4.44 0.65
N THR A 39 5.51 -5.19 1.29
CA THR A 39 5.42 -6.64 1.35
C THR A 39 5.31 -7.11 2.81
N GLY A 40 4.64 -8.24 3.01
CA GLY A 40 4.47 -8.84 4.32
C GLY A 40 4.24 -10.34 4.21
N ASN A 41 4.45 -11.06 5.31
CA ASN A 41 4.15 -12.50 5.39
C ASN A 41 2.63 -12.80 5.43
N CYS A 42 1.80 -11.80 5.66
CA CYS A 42 0.34 -11.86 5.58
C CYS A 42 -0.23 -10.47 5.25
N ASP A 43 -1.52 -10.42 4.90
CA ASP A 43 -2.23 -9.19 4.51
C ASP A 43 -2.08 -8.08 5.54
N ARG A 44 -2.23 -8.41 6.82
CA ARG A 44 -2.14 -7.43 7.90
C ARG A 44 -0.76 -6.79 7.99
N THR A 45 0.30 -7.57 7.80
CA THR A 45 1.68 -7.07 7.81
C THR A 45 1.93 -6.17 6.59
N ALA A 46 1.55 -6.62 5.39
CA ALA A 46 1.72 -5.87 4.16
C ALA A 46 0.95 -4.54 4.19
N LEU A 47 -0.30 -4.55 4.66
CA LEU A 47 -1.14 -3.35 4.79
C LEU A 47 -0.64 -2.38 5.86
N ASN A 48 -0.13 -2.86 7.01
CA ASN A 48 0.46 -1.97 8.02
C ASN A 48 1.70 -1.24 7.49
N PHE A 49 2.60 -1.95 6.80
CA PHE A 49 3.75 -1.32 6.19
C PHE A 49 3.33 -0.30 5.12
N LEU A 50 2.33 -0.64 4.30
CA LEU A 50 1.80 0.25 3.29
C LEU A 50 1.23 1.55 3.90
N LEU A 51 0.43 1.42 4.96
CA LEU A 51 -0.12 2.55 5.70
C LEU A 51 0.99 3.41 6.35
N GLY A 52 2.02 2.77 6.90
CA GLY A 52 3.21 3.46 7.42
C GLY A 52 3.94 4.29 6.35
N LEU A 53 4.13 3.73 5.15
CA LEU A 53 4.77 4.44 4.03
C LEU A 53 3.94 5.64 3.58
N ILE A 54 2.62 5.48 3.47
CA ILE A 54 1.69 6.56 3.12
C ILE A 54 1.74 7.68 4.16
N SER A 55 1.69 7.33 5.45
CA SER A 55 1.71 8.30 6.56
C SER A 55 3.01 9.11 6.60
N LEU A 56 4.13 8.49 6.19
CA LEU A 56 5.44 9.16 6.11
C LEU A 56 5.66 9.93 4.81
N GLY A 57 4.75 9.81 3.82
CA GLY A 57 4.90 10.43 2.51
C GLY A 57 6.09 9.88 1.69
N LEU A 58 6.58 8.67 2.00
CA LEU A 58 7.74 8.07 1.35
C LEU A 58 7.36 7.41 0.02
N SER A 59 6.84 8.19 -0.92
CA SER A 59 6.56 7.71 -2.27
C SER A 59 7.88 7.48 -2.99
N ARG A 60 8.06 6.34 -3.67
CA ARG A 60 9.21 6.15 -4.55
C ARG A 60 9.21 7.29 -5.59
N PRO A 61 10.33 8.00 -5.80
CA PRO A 61 10.45 8.86 -6.97
C PRO A 61 10.34 7.97 -8.20
N GLU A 62 9.43 8.33 -9.11
CA GLU A 62 9.36 7.75 -10.44
C GLU A 62 10.76 7.91 -11.08
N ALA A 63 11.38 6.80 -11.45
CA ALA A 63 12.69 6.84 -12.10
C ALA A 63 12.51 7.52 -13.47
N ALA A 64 13.05 8.73 -13.58
CA ALA A 64 13.14 9.52 -14.81
C ALA A 64 14.02 8.85 -15.87
#